data_AF-A0A0H0XR41-F1
#
_entry.id   AF-A0A0H0XR41-F1
#
_cell.length_a   1.000
_cell.length_b   1.000
_cell.length_c   1.000
_cell.angle_alpha   90.00
_cell.angle_beta   90.00
_cell.angle_gamma   90.00
#
_symmetry.space_group_name_H-M   'P 1'
#
loop_
_entity.id
_entity.type
_entity.pdbx_description
1 polymer ?
#
loop_
_entity_poly.entity_id
_entity_poly.type
_entity_poly.pdbx_seq_one_letter_code
_entity_poly.pdbx_strand_id
1 'polypeptide(L)'
;MFKFTKLLAASATLALLATPAQAQEAEEARTSYRITMIDLADGADNRWAELQETMFAPARAAAGLAPVTVHWVMMNPDYDLMLVMELPRGMSTFDTHANAERESFFAELARMAGSDEAMEALGAEYDELIEDELVLFTHTHP
;
A
#
# COMPACT_ATOMS: atom_id res chain seq x y z
N MET A 1 -73.36 9.79 2.80
CA MET A 1 -72.43 9.07 3.69
C MET A 1 -71.44 8.27 2.85
N PHE A 2 -70.14 8.42 3.14
CA PHE A 2 -68.97 7.66 2.65
C PHE A 2 -68.56 7.77 1.16
N LYS A 3 -67.63 8.68 0.85
CA LYS A 3 -66.81 8.70 -0.38
C LYS A 3 -65.32 9.05 -0.15
N PHE A 4 -64.73 8.62 0.97
CA PHE A 4 -63.31 8.93 1.28
C PHE A 4 -62.45 7.71 1.67
N THR A 5 -62.97 6.49 1.54
CA THR A 5 -62.28 5.27 2.03
C THR A 5 -61.25 4.67 1.07
N LYS A 6 -61.08 5.18 -0.16
CA LYS A 6 -60.14 4.60 -1.14
C LYS A 6 -58.77 5.29 -1.22
N LEU A 7 -58.59 6.46 -0.60
CA LEU A 7 -57.31 7.19 -0.64
C LEU A 7 -56.32 6.80 0.46
N LEU A 8 -56.74 6.05 1.48
CA LEU A 8 -55.90 5.70 2.63
C LEU A 8 -55.03 4.45 2.44
N ALA A 9 -55.24 3.66 1.37
CA ALA A 9 -54.51 2.41 1.17
C ALA A 9 -53.18 2.56 0.40
N ALA A 10 -52.95 3.69 -0.29
CA ALA A 10 -51.78 3.87 -1.15
C ALA A 10 -50.54 4.41 -0.41
N SER A 11 -50.70 4.97 0.79
CA SER A 11 -49.60 5.53 1.58
C SER A 11 -48.84 4.49 2.42
N ALA A 12 -49.44 3.33 2.69
CA ALA A 12 -48.80 2.27 3.48
C ALA A 12 -47.73 1.48 2.68
N THR A 13 -47.89 1.35 1.37
CA THR A 13 -46.95 0.59 0.51
C THR A 13 -45.67 1.35 0.16
N LEU A 14 -45.68 2.69 0.22
CA LEU A 14 -44.46 3.50 0.03
C LEU A 14 -43.54 3.48 1.27
N ALA A 15 -44.08 3.20 2.45
CA ALA A 15 -43.29 3.10 3.69
C ALA A 15 -42.47 1.79 3.78
N LEU A 16 -42.83 0.75 3.02
CA LEU A 16 -42.13 -0.55 3.02
C LEU A 16 -40.92 -0.60 2.07
N LEU A 17 -40.76 0.39 1.18
CA LEU A 17 -39.55 0.54 0.36
C LEU A 17 -38.47 1.40 1.05
N ALA A 18 -38.79 2.00 2.20
CA ALA A 18 -37.82 2.64 3.07
C ALA A 18 -37.16 1.57 3.95
N THR A 19 -36.50 0.58 3.34
CA THR A 19 -35.48 -0.17 4.06
C THR A 19 -34.43 0.86 4.52
N PRO A 20 -34.13 0.96 5.82
CA PRO A 20 -33.13 1.90 6.28
C PRO A 20 -31.80 1.49 5.65
N ALA A 21 -31.26 2.34 4.77
CA ALA A 21 -29.84 2.29 4.38
C ALA A 21 -28.90 2.60 5.58
N GLN A 22 -29.38 2.47 6.81
CA GLN A 22 -28.79 2.93 8.07
C GLN A 22 -28.41 1.77 8.99
N ALA A 23 -28.43 0.52 8.49
CA ALA A 23 -27.97 -0.66 9.23
C ALA A 23 -26.73 -1.32 8.62
N GLN A 24 -26.10 -0.69 7.61
CA GLN A 24 -24.73 -1.01 7.30
C GLN A 24 -23.90 -0.22 8.31
N GLU A 25 -23.39 -0.91 9.34
CA GLU A 25 -22.40 -0.31 10.23
C GLU A 25 -21.32 0.35 9.36
N ALA A 26 -20.90 1.56 9.73
CA ALA A 26 -19.83 2.23 9.00
C ALA A 26 -18.62 1.30 9.04
N GLU A 27 -18.29 0.73 7.89
CA GLU A 27 -17.17 -0.20 7.78
C GLU A 27 -15.90 0.52 8.25
N GLU A 28 -15.15 -0.09 9.16
CA GLU A 28 -13.91 0.51 9.62
C GLU A 28 -12.95 0.71 8.44
N ALA A 29 -12.16 1.78 8.50
CA ALA A 29 -11.21 2.09 7.44
C ALA A 29 -10.18 0.98 7.31
N ARG A 30 -10.10 0.37 6.12
CA ARG A 30 -9.09 -0.65 5.79
C ARG A 30 -7.74 0.03 5.52
N THR A 31 -6.67 -0.52 6.06
CA THR A 31 -5.30 -0.15 5.68
C THR A 31 -4.87 -1.05 4.54
N SER A 32 -4.38 -0.46 3.45
CA SER A 32 -3.86 -1.23 2.31
C SER A 32 -2.34 -1.32 2.37
N TYR A 33 -1.81 -2.44 1.89
CA TYR A 33 -0.38 -2.72 1.89
C TYR A 33 0.09 -3.23 0.53
N ARG A 34 1.31 -2.87 0.15
CA ARG A 34 2.14 -3.60 -0.79
C ARG A 34 3.03 -4.53 0.00
N ILE A 35 2.96 -5.82 -0.31
CA ILE A 35 3.88 -6.84 0.21
C ILE A 35 4.85 -7.19 -0.93
N THR A 36 6.14 -7.09 -0.67
CA THR A 36 7.16 -7.56 -1.62
C THR A 36 7.91 -8.71 -0.96
N MET A 37 7.78 -9.90 -1.53
CA MET A 37 8.66 -11.04 -1.23
C MET A 37 9.92 -10.90 -2.10
N ILE A 38 11.09 -11.05 -1.50
CA ILE A 38 12.38 -10.86 -2.18
C ILE A 38 13.24 -12.09 -1.94
N ASP A 39 13.77 -12.64 -3.02
CA ASP A 39 14.86 -13.61 -3.05
C ASP A 39 16.14 -12.81 -3.32
N LEU A 40 17.09 -12.85 -2.40
CA LEU A 40 18.32 -12.06 -2.52
C LEU A 40 19.35 -12.85 -3.32
N ALA A 41 20.10 -12.15 -4.17
CA ALA A 41 21.24 -12.76 -4.84
C ALA A 41 22.27 -13.27 -3.81
N ASP A 42 23.00 -14.33 -4.16
CA ASP A 42 24.01 -14.95 -3.30
C ASP A 42 24.97 -13.92 -2.65
N GLY A 43 24.89 -13.79 -1.33
CA GLY A 43 25.75 -12.89 -0.52
C GLY A 43 25.31 -11.42 -0.49
N ALA A 44 24.13 -11.08 -1.00
CA ALA A 44 23.61 -9.73 -1.05
C ALA A 44 23.10 -9.20 0.32
N ASP A 45 22.88 -10.06 1.32
CA ASP A 45 22.19 -9.73 2.58
C ASP A 45 22.72 -8.46 3.26
N ASN A 46 24.04 -8.41 3.45
CA ASN A 46 24.68 -7.32 4.18
C ASN A 46 24.59 -6.02 3.40
N ARG A 47 24.75 -6.08 2.07
CA ARG A 47 24.72 -4.89 1.23
C ARG A 47 23.30 -4.36 1.08
N TRP A 48 22.34 -5.26 0.90
CA TRP A 48 20.92 -4.91 0.90
C TRP A 48 20.53 -4.22 2.22
N ALA A 49 20.92 -4.79 3.36
CA ALA A 49 20.64 -4.20 4.68
C ALA A 49 21.28 -2.82 4.85
N GLU A 50 22.54 -2.65 4.40
CA GLU A 50 23.24 -1.37 4.44
C GLU A 50 22.50 -0.31 3.62
N LEU A 51 22.07 -0.62 2.40
CA LEU A 51 21.30 0.32 1.57
C LEU A 51 19.96 0.70 2.21
N GLN A 52 19.28 -0.25 2.85
CA GLN A 52 18.05 0.05 3.57
C GLN A 52 18.29 1.02 4.73
N GLU A 53 19.34 0.82 5.52
CA GLU A 53 19.66 1.66 6.67
C GLU A 53 20.13 3.06 6.25
N THR A 54 20.97 3.13 5.21
CA THR A 54 21.70 4.35 4.87
C THR A 54 20.99 5.22 3.83
N MET A 55 20.20 4.62 2.93
CA MET A 55 19.57 5.32 1.81
C MET A 55 18.04 5.25 1.88
N PHE A 56 17.46 4.05 1.83
CA PHE A 56 16.02 3.91 1.60
C PHE A 56 15.16 4.27 2.82
N ALA A 57 15.48 3.78 4.02
CA ALA A 57 14.72 4.12 5.22
C ALA A 57 14.80 5.61 5.58
N PRO A 58 15.98 6.27 5.51
CA PRO A 58 16.05 7.72 5.72
C PRO A 58 15.31 8.52 4.65
N ALA A 59 15.41 8.17 3.36
CA ALA A 59 14.67 8.84 2.29
C ALA A 59 13.15 8.72 2.50
N ARG A 60 12.69 7.53 2.90
CA ARG A 60 11.29 7.27 3.23
C ARG A 60 10.79 8.09 4.42
N ALA A 61 11.60 8.19 5.47
CA ALA A 61 11.29 9.02 6.63
C ALA A 61 11.23 10.52 6.27
N ALA A 62 12.18 11.01 5.46
CA ALA A 62 12.19 12.38 4.96
C ALA A 62 10.97 12.69 4.08
N ALA A 63 10.50 11.71 3.31
CA ALA A 63 9.28 11.79 2.49
C ALA A 63 7.97 11.74 3.31
N GLY A 64 8.04 11.60 4.64
CA GLY A 64 6.88 11.53 5.53
C GLY A 64 6.10 10.22 5.44
N LEU A 65 6.72 9.15 4.94
CA LEU A 65 6.07 7.85 4.76
C LEU A 65 6.32 6.93 5.96
N ALA A 66 5.33 6.11 6.30
CA ALA A 66 5.45 5.10 7.36
C ALA A 66 6.59 4.11 7.04
N PRO A 67 7.40 3.67 8.02
CA PRO A 67 8.52 2.78 7.78
C PRO A 67 8.08 1.45 7.14
N VAL A 68 8.94 0.86 6.32
CA VAL A 68 8.74 -0.50 5.80
C VAL A 68 9.01 -1.48 6.93
N THR A 69 8.11 -2.44 7.16
CA THR A 69 8.39 -3.55 8.06
C THR A 69 9.11 -4.64 7.28
N VAL A 70 10.27 -5.06 7.75
CA VAL A 70 11.09 -6.10 7.13
C VAL A 70 10.99 -7.38 7.96
N HIS A 71 10.58 -8.47 7.33
CA HIS A 71 10.59 -9.80 7.92
C HIS A 71 11.60 -10.68 7.19
N TRP A 72 12.55 -11.25 7.94
CA TRP A 72 13.39 -12.34 7.46
C TRP A 72 12.58 -13.64 7.48
N VAL A 73 12.41 -14.23 6.31
CA VAL A 73 11.53 -15.38 6.11
C VAL A 73 12.31 -16.65 6.45
N MET A 74 11.85 -17.38 7.47
CA MET A 74 12.56 -18.58 7.95
C MET A 74 11.96 -19.90 7.46
N MET A 75 10.76 -19.87 6.88
CA MET A 75 9.96 -21.08 6.57
C MET A 75 9.52 -21.16 5.10
N ASN A 76 10.06 -20.32 4.23
CA ASN A 76 9.87 -20.39 2.79
C ASN A 76 11.27 -20.46 2.15
N PRO A 77 11.61 -21.52 1.39
CA PRO A 77 12.91 -21.61 0.74
C PRO A 77 13.05 -20.72 -0.51
N ASP A 78 11.95 -20.15 -1.02
CA ASP A 78 11.94 -19.41 -2.28
C ASP A 78 12.20 -17.90 -2.10
N TYR A 79 12.16 -17.39 -0.87
CA TYR A 79 12.32 -15.96 -0.57
C TYR A 79 12.99 -15.76 0.80
N ASP A 80 13.93 -14.84 0.87
CA ASP A 80 14.63 -14.46 2.10
C ASP A 80 13.89 -13.40 2.92
N LEU A 81 13.16 -12.51 2.24
CA LEU A 81 12.57 -11.32 2.84
C LEU A 81 11.11 -11.15 2.48
N MET A 82 10.36 -10.54 3.41
CA MET A 82 9.03 -9.99 3.17
C MET A 82 9.01 -8.53 3.64
N LEU A 83 8.81 -7.62 2.70
CA LEU A 83 8.67 -6.19 2.95
C LEU A 83 7.18 -5.83 3.01
N VAL A 84 6.73 -5.24 4.11
CA VAL A 84 5.37 -4.75 4.28
C VAL A 84 5.37 -3.23 4.23
N MET A 85 4.75 -2.68 3.18
CA MET A 85 4.69 -1.24 2.93
C MET A 85 3.24 -0.76 2.93
N GLU A 86 2.91 0.17 3.82
CA GLU A 86 1.61 0.83 3.80
C GLU A 86 1.42 1.69 2.53
N LEU A 87 0.20 1.68 2.00
CA LEU A 87 -0.25 2.54 0.91
C LEU A 87 -1.19 3.62 1.49
N PRO A 88 -0.70 4.85 1.77
CA PRO A 88 -1.46 5.86 2.51
C PRO A 88 -2.80 6.25 1.88
N ARG A 89 -2.90 6.17 0.55
CA ARG A 89 -4.13 6.46 -0.20
C ARG A 89 -4.85 5.19 -0.67
N GLY A 90 -4.53 4.04 -0.08
CA GLY A 90 -5.12 2.75 -0.43
C GLY A 90 -4.91 2.38 -1.90
N MET A 91 -5.96 1.83 -2.53
CA MET A 91 -5.92 1.44 -3.95
C MET A 91 -5.70 2.60 -4.91
N SER A 92 -5.95 3.85 -4.50
CA SER A 92 -5.68 5.02 -5.36
C SER A 92 -4.18 5.29 -5.54
N THR A 93 -3.32 4.69 -4.71
CA THR A 93 -1.86 4.70 -4.89
C THR A 93 -1.44 3.96 -6.18
N PHE A 94 -2.31 3.15 -6.79
CA PHE A 94 -2.03 2.50 -8.08
C PHE A 94 -2.16 3.40 -9.30
N ASP A 95 -2.62 4.64 -9.14
CA ASP A 95 -2.51 5.60 -10.22
C ASP A 95 -1.05 6.00 -10.42
N THR A 96 -0.38 5.31 -11.34
CA THR A 96 1.04 5.51 -11.65
C THR A 96 1.32 6.87 -12.30
N HIS A 97 0.30 7.56 -12.82
CA HIS A 97 0.47 8.89 -13.41
C HIS A 97 0.46 10.00 -12.35
N ALA A 98 -0.09 9.73 -11.17
CA ALA A 98 -0.27 10.71 -10.09
C ALA A 98 -0.05 10.06 -8.72
N ASN A 99 1.19 9.60 -8.48
CA ASN A 99 1.58 8.99 -7.22
C ASN A 99 2.52 9.92 -6.42
N ALA A 100 1.91 10.79 -5.62
CA ALA A 100 2.62 11.76 -4.79
C ALA A 100 3.58 11.09 -3.78
N GLU A 101 3.26 9.91 -3.25
CA GLU A 101 4.12 9.18 -2.32
C GLU A 101 5.37 8.64 -3.01
N ARG A 102 5.21 8.14 -4.25
CA ARG A 102 6.33 7.71 -5.08
C ARG A 102 7.22 8.90 -5.43
N GLU A 103 6.61 10.00 -5.87
CA GLU A 103 7.34 11.22 -6.22
C GLU A 103 8.13 11.78 -5.04
N SER A 104 7.52 11.90 -3.85
CA SER A 104 8.21 12.41 -2.66
C SER A 104 9.35 11.50 -2.21
N PHE A 105 9.16 10.18 -2.26
CA PHE A 105 10.20 9.22 -1.94
C PHE A 105 11.39 9.32 -2.91
N PHE A 106 11.16 9.32 -4.21
CA PHE A 106 12.24 9.41 -5.19
C PHE A 106 12.93 10.76 -5.17
N ALA A 107 12.22 11.85 -4.88
CA ALA A 107 12.83 13.17 -4.69
C ALA A 107 13.81 13.19 -3.51
N GLU A 108 13.44 12.61 -2.37
CA GLU A 108 14.33 12.52 -1.21
C GLU A 108 15.51 11.56 -1.46
N LEU A 109 15.25 10.43 -2.12
CA LEU A 109 16.30 9.48 -2.46
C LEU A 109 17.32 10.09 -3.44
N ALA A 110 16.86 10.80 -4.47
CA ALA A 110 17.73 11.53 -5.40
C ALA A 110 18.52 12.63 -4.70
N ARG A 111 17.90 13.37 -3.78
CA ARG A 111 18.59 14.37 -2.94
C ARG A 111 19.70 13.73 -2.09
N MET A 112 19.47 12.53 -1.58
CA MET A 112 20.47 11.79 -0.81
C MET A 112 21.57 11.20 -1.68
N ALA A 113 21.25 10.68 -2.87
CA ALA A 113 22.22 10.16 -3.83
C ALA A 113 23.15 11.27 -4.36
N GLY A 114 22.64 12.50 -4.49
CA GLY A 114 23.44 13.70 -4.76
C GLY A 114 23.71 13.99 -6.24
N SER A 115 23.45 13.03 -7.14
CA SER A 115 23.41 13.25 -8.60
C SER A 115 22.50 12.23 -9.29
N ASP A 116 22.13 12.52 -10.53
CA ASP A 116 21.33 11.62 -11.36
C ASP A 116 22.09 10.32 -11.67
N GLU A 117 23.41 10.42 -11.93
CA GLU A 117 24.26 9.24 -12.17
C GLU A 117 24.40 8.38 -10.92
N ALA A 118 24.50 8.98 -9.73
CA ALA A 118 24.53 8.24 -8.47
C ALA A 118 23.18 7.56 -8.18
N MET A 119 22.07 8.20 -8.56
CA MET A 119 20.74 7.62 -8.45
C MET A 119 20.54 6.44 -9.40
N GLU A 120 21.02 6.54 -10.65
CA GLU A 120 20.99 5.44 -11.62
C GLU A 120 21.87 4.27 -11.16
N ALA A 121 23.08 4.55 -10.67
CA ALA A 121 23.97 3.53 -10.13
C ALA A 121 23.38 2.83 -8.89
N LEU A 122 22.73 3.58 -7.99
CA LEU A 122 22.03 3.02 -6.84
C LEU A 122 20.88 2.11 -7.26
N GLY A 123 20.12 2.50 -8.28
CA GLY A 123 19.05 1.68 -8.85
C GLY A 123 19.59 0.37 -9.43
N ALA A 124 20.62 0.45 -10.29
CA ALA A 124 21.25 -0.72 -10.88
C ALA A 124 21.86 -1.65 -9.83
N GLU A 125 22.55 -1.09 -8.82
CA GLU A 125 23.08 -1.87 -7.71
C GLU A 125 21.94 -2.58 -6.96
N TYR A 126 20.85 -1.88 -6.64
CA TYR A 126 19.75 -2.47 -5.92
C TYR A 126 19.07 -3.61 -6.70
N ASP A 127 18.92 -3.44 -8.01
CA ASP A 127 18.37 -4.48 -8.90
C ASP A 127 19.27 -5.72 -8.95
N GLU A 128 20.61 -5.56 -8.90
CA GLU A 128 21.55 -6.68 -8.85
C GLU A 128 21.53 -7.46 -7.53
N LEU A 129 21.04 -6.85 -6.44
CA LEU A 129 20.92 -7.51 -5.13
C LEU A 129 19.71 -8.45 -5.04
N ILE A 130 18.78 -8.38 -5.99
CA ILE A 130 17.52 -9.12 -5.98
C ILE A 130 17.55 -10.15 -7.12
N GLU A 131 17.46 -11.43 -6.79
CA GLU A 131 17.38 -12.51 -7.78
C GLU A 131 15.96 -12.66 -8.34
N ASP A 132 14.96 -12.65 -7.45
CA ASP A 132 13.55 -12.70 -7.81
C ASP A 132 12.69 -11.87 -6.85
N GLU A 133 11.54 -11.38 -7.34
CA GLU A 133 10.56 -10.69 -6.51
C GLU A 133 9.12 -11.06 -6.85
N LEU A 134 8.29 -11.17 -5.79
CA LEU A 134 6.85 -11.29 -5.90
C LEU A 134 6.17 -10.13 -5.17
N VAL A 135 5.38 -9.36 -5.91
CA VAL A 135 4.60 -8.24 -5.36
C VAL A 135 3.13 -8.64 -5.20
N LEU A 136 2.61 -8.46 -3.99
CA LEU A 136 1.21 -8.68 -3.64
C LEU A 136 0.62 -7.39 -3.07
N PHE A 137 -0.68 -7.21 -3.28
CA PHE A 137 -1.44 -6.11 -2.68
C PHE A 137 -2.53 -6.67 -1.78
N THR A 138 -2.59 -6.18 -0.55
CA THR A 138 -3.50 -6.66 0.48
C THR A 138 -4.11 -5.51 1.27
N HIS A 139 -5.07 -5.80 2.13
CA HIS A 139 -5.64 -4.85 3.07
C HIS A 139 -6.12 -5.53 4.34
N THR A 140 -6.25 -4.77 5.42
CA THR A 140 -6.85 -5.26 6.66
C THR A 140 -8.35 -5.52 6.49
N HIS A 141 -8.83 -6.59 7.11
CA HIS A 141 -10.25 -6.82 7.34
C HIS A 141 -10.54 -6.55 8.83
N PRO A 142 -11.40 -5.56 9.15
CA PRO A 142 -11.86 -5.34 10.52
C PRO A 142 -12.81 -6.45 11.00
#